data_AF-A0A972XQC2-F1
#
_entry.id   AF-A0A972XQC2-F1
#
_cell.length_a   1.000
_cell.length_b   1.000
_cell.length_c   1.000
_cell.angle_alpha   90.00
_cell.angle_beta   90.00
_cell.angle_gamma   90.00
#
_symmetry.space_group_name_H-M   'P 1'
#
loop_
_entity.id
_entity.type
_entity.pdbx_description
1 polymer ?
#
loop_
_entity_poly.entity_id
_entity_poly.type
_entity_poly.pdbx_seq_one_letter_code
_entity_poly.pdbx_strand_id
1 'polypeptide(L)'
;MLAHNCHILIIDDPLKNAEEADSADTREKLWDWYGSTAYTRLAPGGGVLCVQTFWHDDDLAGRLQVAMAADPHADQFVVVKYPAISEHDEYLDYDSDLIVDAAPANGRLLRNKGEALHPARYNIDALNQIKRTISPRFWSALYQQNPVPDDGAYFLKEHFRRGQLPPLRRSNVFIAWDFAISEKKLNDYTVGTVLLQDEDDVLHVAEQLRFKSGDAFFIVEAILGLSKKWYSPGMQLGFEDGQIYRAIESLLKKRMRETSFYPPLTVLKPISDKLARARPLQGRMQQGMVSFAQEGEWYDACRL
;
A
#
# COMPACT_ATOMS: atom_id res chain seq x y z
N MET A 1 -3.47 -38.77 -14.63
CA MET A 1 -4.42 -38.60 -15.75
C MET A 1 -4.80 -37.13 -15.76
N LEU A 2 -4.27 -36.34 -16.69
CA LEU A 2 -4.49 -34.88 -16.71
C LEU A 2 -5.82 -34.61 -17.42
N ALA A 3 -6.82 -34.15 -16.67
CA ALA A 3 -8.15 -33.86 -17.20
C ALA A 3 -8.13 -32.55 -18.00
N HIS A 4 -8.68 -32.59 -19.22
CA HIS A 4 -9.02 -31.42 -20.02
C HIS A 4 -10.54 -31.17 -19.88
N ASN A 5 -10.97 -29.90 -19.95
CA ASN A 5 -12.36 -29.46 -19.81
C ASN A 5 -12.97 -29.63 -18.40
N CYS A 6 -12.31 -29.13 -17.36
CA CYS A 6 -12.92 -29.10 -16.03
C CYS A 6 -13.98 -27.97 -15.93
N HIS A 7 -15.13 -28.28 -15.34
CA HIS A 7 -16.16 -27.28 -15.03
C HIS A 7 -15.90 -26.58 -13.68
N ILE A 8 -15.14 -27.23 -12.81
CA ILE A 8 -14.69 -26.68 -11.53
C ILE A 8 -13.21 -27.02 -11.38
N LEU A 9 -12.38 -25.99 -11.24
CA LEU A 9 -10.98 -26.11 -10.86
C LEU A 9 -10.85 -25.79 -9.38
N ILE A 10 -10.35 -26.73 -8.59
CA ILE A 10 -10.09 -26.52 -7.16
C ILE A 10 -8.59 -26.36 -6.96
N ILE A 11 -8.20 -25.28 -6.30
CA ILE A 11 -6.83 -25.00 -5.86
C ILE A 11 -6.87 -25.02 -4.34
N ASP A 12 -6.05 -25.87 -3.73
CA ASP A 12 -6.03 -26.12 -2.29
C ASP A 12 -4.61 -25.88 -1.75
N ASP A 13 -4.47 -24.86 -0.91
CA ASP A 13 -3.23 -24.45 -0.22
C ASP A 13 -1.96 -24.60 -1.08
N PRO A 14 -1.79 -23.80 -2.15
CA PRO A 14 -0.71 -23.98 -3.12
C PRO A 14 0.68 -23.64 -2.58
N LEU A 15 0.76 -22.96 -1.43
CA LEU A 15 2.00 -22.63 -0.71
C LEU A 15 2.04 -23.36 0.62
N LYS A 16 3.11 -24.11 0.88
CA LYS A 16 3.17 -25.01 2.04
C LYS A 16 3.48 -24.30 3.36
N ASN A 17 4.25 -23.22 3.30
CA ASN A 17 4.76 -22.54 4.49
C ASN A 17 5.18 -21.10 4.18
N ALA A 18 5.57 -20.37 5.23
CA ALA A 18 6.05 -18.99 5.13
C ALA A 18 7.29 -18.84 4.24
N GLU A 19 8.21 -19.81 4.24
CA GLU A 19 9.44 -19.76 3.42
C GLU A 19 9.11 -19.79 1.91
N GLU A 20 8.21 -20.70 1.49
CA GLU A 20 7.72 -20.74 0.12
C GLU A 20 6.94 -19.46 -0.24
N ALA A 21 6.15 -18.94 0.71
CA ALA A 21 5.41 -17.69 0.51
C ALA A 21 6.34 -16.45 0.39
N ASP A 22 7.49 -16.45 1.07
CA ASP A 22 8.45 -15.35 1.05
C ASP A 22 9.35 -15.36 -0.19
N SER A 23 9.52 -16.53 -0.80
CA SER A 23 10.27 -16.68 -2.04
C SER A 23 9.52 -16.06 -3.22
N ALA A 24 10.03 -14.93 -3.72
CA ALA A 24 9.51 -14.27 -4.92
C ALA A 24 9.50 -15.20 -6.15
N ASP A 25 10.55 -16.02 -6.32
CA ASP A 25 10.63 -17.02 -7.39
C ASP A 25 9.54 -18.09 -7.27
N THR A 26 9.23 -18.53 -6.04
CA THR A 26 8.15 -19.49 -5.80
C THR A 26 6.78 -18.88 -6.12
N ARG A 27 6.53 -17.65 -5.70
CA ARG A 27 5.28 -16.93 -6.03
C ARG A 27 5.12 -16.73 -7.53
N GLU A 28 6.21 -16.38 -8.23
CA GLU A 28 6.19 -16.22 -9.69
C GLU A 28 5.89 -17.54 -10.39
N LYS A 29 6.55 -18.63 -10.00
CA LYS A 29 6.27 -19.97 -10.55
C LYS A 29 4.83 -20.40 -10.31
N LEU A 30 4.26 -20.09 -9.15
CA LEU A 30 2.87 -20.40 -8.85
C LEU A 30 1.91 -19.62 -9.75
N TRP A 31 2.19 -18.32 -9.95
CA TRP A 31 1.42 -17.47 -10.85
C TRP A 31 1.49 -17.95 -12.32
N ASP A 32 2.70 -18.25 -12.80
CA ASP A 32 2.92 -18.81 -14.12
C ASP A 32 2.20 -20.14 -14.31
N TRP A 33 2.25 -21.02 -13.30
CA TRP A 33 1.50 -22.27 -13.31
C TRP A 33 -0.01 -22.04 -13.37
N TYR A 34 -0.53 -21.09 -12.60
CA TYR A 34 -1.95 -20.75 -12.62
C TYR A 34 -2.39 -20.35 -14.03
N GLY A 35 -1.72 -19.38 -14.65
CA GLY A 35 -2.10 -18.87 -15.97
C GLY A 35 -1.83 -19.85 -17.12
N SER A 36 -0.66 -20.49 -17.15
CA SER A 36 -0.26 -21.35 -18.27
C SER A 36 -0.91 -22.73 -18.23
N THR A 37 -1.16 -23.26 -17.04
CA THR A 37 -1.46 -24.67 -16.82
C THR A 37 -2.83 -24.84 -16.16
N ALA A 38 -3.04 -24.27 -14.98
CA ALA A 38 -4.27 -24.51 -14.24
C ALA A 38 -5.49 -23.93 -14.97
N TYR A 39 -5.41 -22.64 -15.33
CA TYR A 39 -6.48 -21.90 -15.97
C TYR A 39 -6.83 -22.42 -17.37
N THR A 40 -5.84 -22.83 -18.17
CA THR A 40 -6.05 -23.37 -19.53
C THR A 40 -6.80 -24.71 -19.58
N ARG A 41 -7.01 -25.37 -18.44
CA ARG A 41 -7.79 -26.61 -18.34
C ARG A 41 -9.28 -26.36 -18.10
N LEU A 42 -9.66 -25.14 -17.75
CA LEU A 42 -11.04 -24.74 -17.47
C LEU A 42 -11.87 -24.76 -18.75
N ALA A 43 -13.01 -25.45 -18.71
CA ALA A 43 -13.97 -25.41 -19.79
C ALA A 43 -14.63 -24.01 -19.88
N PRO A 44 -15.12 -23.58 -21.05
CA PRO A 44 -15.94 -22.37 -21.15
C PRO A 44 -17.11 -22.42 -20.15
N GLY A 45 -17.25 -21.37 -19.34
CA GLY A 45 -18.25 -21.29 -18.27
C GLY A 45 -17.92 -22.09 -17.00
N GLY A 46 -16.73 -22.69 -16.91
CA GLY A 46 -16.23 -23.29 -15.68
C GLY A 46 -15.85 -22.25 -14.63
N GLY A 47 -15.81 -22.66 -13.37
CA GLY A 47 -15.43 -21.82 -12.24
C GLY A 47 -14.15 -22.30 -11.54
N VAL A 48 -13.50 -21.37 -10.83
CA VAL A 48 -12.34 -21.66 -9.99
C VAL A 48 -12.73 -21.48 -8.52
N LEU A 49 -12.44 -22.49 -7.69
CA LEU A 49 -12.50 -22.41 -6.24
C LEU A 49 -11.07 -22.46 -5.71
N CYS A 50 -10.59 -21.34 -5.18
CA CYS A 50 -9.28 -21.26 -4.53
C CYS A 50 -9.49 -21.21 -3.02
N VAL A 51 -8.99 -22.21 -2.32
CA VAL A 51 -8.91 -22.25 -0.85
C VAL A 51 -7.44 -22.21 -0.51
N GLN A 52 -7.00 -21.15 0.18
CA GLN A 52 -5.63 -21.04 0.60
C GLN A 52 -5.46 -20.22 1.87
N THR A 53 -4.38 -20.50 2.58
CA THR A 53 -3.82 -19.64 3.60
C THR A 53 -3.24 -18.39 2.94
N PHE A 54 -3.71 -17.21 3.33
CA PHE A 54 -3.29 -15.96 2.72
C PHE A 54 -2.00 -15.44 3.39
N TRP A 55 -0.86 -15.96 2.94
CA TRP A 55 0.46 -15.77 3.57
C TRP A 55 1.10 -14.43 3.22
N HIS A 56 0.90 -13.94 2.00
CA HIS A 56 1.53 -12.73 1.48
C HIS A 56 0.58 -12.01 0.52
N ASP A 57 0.59 -10.68 0.51
CA ASP A 57 -0.23 -9.85 -0.40
C ASP A 57 0.09 -10.02 -1.91
N ASP A 58 1.18 -10.71 -2.26
CA ASP A 58 1.63 -11.00 -3.63
C ASP A 58 1.58 -12.51 -3.95
N ASP A 59 0.97 -13.32 -3.06
CA ASP A 59 0.67 -14.71 -3.40
C ASP A 59 -0.52 -14.81 -4.37
N LEU A 60 -0.93 -16.03 -4.74
CA LEU A 60 -1.96 -16.26 -5.75
C LEU A 60 -3.28 -15.50 -5.45
N ALA A 61 -3.78 -15.51 -4.22
CA ALA A 61 -5.01 -14.78 -3.89
C ALA A 61 -4.81 -13.27 -3.94
N GLY A 62 -3.62 -12.78 -3.58
CA GLY A 62 -3.25 -11.37 -3.74
C GLY A 62 -3.27 -10.93 -5.20
N ARG A 63 -2.59 -11.68 -6.08
CA ARG A 63 -2.53 -11.40 -7.52
C ARG A 63 -3.88 -11.50 -8.21
N LEU A 64 -4.72 -12.47 -7.83
CA LEU A 64 -6.10 -12.57 -8.34
C LEU A 64 -6.94 -11.34 -7.98
N GLN A 65 -6.86 -10.86 -6.73
CA GLN A 65 -7.56 -9.65 -6.32
C GLN A 65 -7.05 -8.40 -7.05
N VAL A 66 -5.75 -8.30 -7.31
CA VAL A 66 -5.18 -7.22 -8.14
C VAL A 66 -5.72 -7.27 -9.57
N ALA A 67 -5.78 -8.46 -10.17
CA ALA A 67 -6.33 -8.64 -11.52
C ALA A 67 -7.82 -8.25 -11.60
N MET A 68 -8.63 -8.68 -10.61
CA MET A 68 -10.04 -8.29 -10.49
C MET A 68 -10.24 -6.78 -10.42
N ALA A 69 -9.40 -6.09 -9.64
CA ALA A 69 -9.47 -4.64 -9.46
C ALA A 69 -8.98 -3.86 -10.70
N ALA A 70 -8.04 -4.43 -11.47
CA ALA A 70 -7.47 -3.80 -12.64
C ALA A 70 -8.45 -3.77 -13.83
N ASP A 71 -9.26 -4.80 -14.01
CA ASP A 71 -10.23 -4.90 -15.10
C ASP A 71 -11.57 -5.50 -14.62
N PRO A 72 -12.66 -4.73 -14.60
CA PRO A 72 -14.00 -5.23 -14.27
C PRO A 72 -14.53 -6.31 -15.22
N HIS A 73 -13.92 -6.47 -16.39
CA HIS A 73 -14.27 -7.50 -17.38
C HIS A 73 -13.38 -8.75 -17.29
N ALA A 74 -12.34 -8.74 -16.46
CA ALA A 74 -11.62 -9.96 -16.09
C ALA A 74 -12.46 -10.79 -15.10
N ASP A 75 -12.02 -12.02 -14.83
CA ASP A 75 -12.69 -12.91 -13.88
C ASP A 75 -12.88 -12.23 -12.52
N GLN A 76 -14.10 -12.30 -11.99
CA GLN A 76 -14.45 -11.74 -10.70
C GLN A 76 -14.69 -12.87 -9.70
N PHE A 77 -13.88 -12.90 -8.65
CA PHE A 77 -14.01 -13.86 -7.56
C PHE A 77 -14.87 -13.30 -6.44
N VAL A 78 -15.65 -14.16 -5.80
CA VAL A 78 -16.23 -13.87 -4.49
C VAL A 78 -15.17 -14.15 -3.45
N VAL A 79 -14.69 -13.09 -2.78
CA VAL A 79 -13.67 -13.21 -1.73
C VAL A 79 -14.37 -13.46 -0.41
N VAL A 80 -14.10 -14.61 0.19
CA VAL A 80 -14.64 -14.99 1.50
C VAL A 80 -13.51 -15.02 2.52
N LYS A 81 -13.67 -14.27 3.62
CA LYS A 81 -12.70 -14.21 4.72
C LYS A 81 -13.37 -14.60 6.03
N TYR A 82 -12.69 -15.42 6.81
CA TYR A 82 -13.10 -15.91 8.13
C TYR A 82 -11.99 -15.64 9.15
N PRO A 83 -11.84 -14.40 9.64
CA PRO A 83 -10.84 -14.09 10.65
C PRO A 83 -11.16 -14.82 11.95
N ALA A 84 -10.12 -15.36 12.60
CA ALA A 84 -10.23 -16.14 13.83
C ALA A 84 -10.86 -15.34 14.96
N ILE A 85 -10.56 -14.04 15.06
CA ILE A 85 -11.27 -13.07 15.90
C ILE A 85 -11.97 -12.08 14.97
N SER A 86 -13.28 -11.92 15.11
CA SER A 86 -14.03 -10.99 14.25
C SER A 86 -13.62 -9.52 14.47
N GLU A 87 -13.45 -8.77 13.39
CA GLU A 87 -13.05 -7.35 13.42
C GLU A 87 -14.25 -6.39 13.44
N HIS A 88 -15.41 -6.90 13.03
CA HIS A 88 -16.68 -6.19 12.87
C HIS A 88 -17.82 -7.09 13.37
N ASP A 89 -19.05 -6.56 13.44
CA ASP A 89 -20.20 -7.45 13.59
C ASP A 89 -20.47 -8.12 12.25
N GLU A 90 -20.63 -9.44 12.24
CA GLU A 90 -20.83 -10.23 11.03
C GLU A 90 -22.28 -10.68 10.92
N TYR A 91 -22.87 -10.45 9.75
CA TYR A 91 -24.26 -10.78 9.45
C TYR A 91 -24.32 -11.72 8.25
N LEU A 92 -25.21 -12.71 8.29
CA LEU A 92 -25.61 -13.44 7.10
C LEU A 92 -26.69 -12.64 6.39
N ASP A 93 -26.39 -12.19 5.17
CA ASP A 93 -27.36 -11.62 4.26
C ASP A 93 -28.06 -12.75 3.49
N TYR A 94 -29.37 -12.89 3.65
CA TYR A 94 -30.13 -13.95 3.00
C TYR A 94 -30.36 -13.69 1.51
N ASP A 95 -30.19 -12.45 1.05
CA ASP A 95 -30.40 -12.10 -0.36
C ASP A 95 -29.17 -12.45 -1.21
N SER A 96 -27.97 -12.25 -0.66
CA SER A 96 -26.70 -12.57 -1.34
C SER A 96 -26.09 -13.92 -0.93
N ASP A 97 -26.55 -14.51 0.18
CA ASP A 97 -25.95 -15.69 0.83
C ASP A 97 -24.48 -15.45 1.25
N LEU A 98 -24.12 -14.18 1.52
CA LEU A 98 -22.79 -13.77 1.94
C LEU A 98 -22.78 -13.26 3.38
N ILE A 99 -21.59 -13.33 3.99
CA ILE A 99 -21.32 -12.66 5.26
C ILE A 99 -20.91 -11.23 4.98
N VAL A 100 -21.59 -10.28 5.62
CA VAL A 100 -21.38 -8.84 5.48
C VAL A 100 -21.09 -8.20 6.84
N ASP A 101 -20.40 -7.06 6.83
CA ASP A 101 -19.95 -6.32 8.03
C ASP A 101 -20.92 -5.21 8.48
N ALA A 102 -22.03 -5.05 7.76
CA ALA A 102 -23.11 -4.13 8.07
C ALA A 102 -24.45 -4.88 8.11
N ALA A 103 -25.32 -4.52 9.05
CA ALA A 103 -26.62 -5.18 9.20
C ALA A 103 -27.46 -5.09 7.90
N PRO A 104 -27.74 -6.21 7.22
CA PRO A 104 -28.57 -6.21 6.03
C PRO A 104 -30.05 -6.00 6.38
N ALA A 105 -30.84 -5.56 5.40
CA ALA A 105 -32.29 -5.44 5.58
C ALA A 105 -32.96 -6.80 5.81
N ASN A 106 -32.43 -7.85 5.17
CA ASN A 106 -32.90 -9.22 5.27
C ASN A 106 -31.74 -10.15 5.68
N GLY A 107 -31.51 -10.30 6.98
CA GLY A 107 -30.46 -11.17 7.46
C GLY A 107 -30.47 -11.35 8.97
N ARG A 108 -29.41 -11.98 9.48
CA ARG A 108 -29.22 -12.17 10.92
C ARG A 108 -27.78 -11.93 11.33
N LEU A 109 -27.60 -11.46 12.55
CA LEU A 109 -26.29 -11.45 13.21
C LEU A 109 -25.79 -12.90 13.37
N LEU A 110 -24.58 -13.16 12.90
CA LEU A 110 -23.89 -14.44 13.06
C LEU A 110 -22.90 -14.41 14.22
N ARG A 111 -22.12 -13.31 14.30
CA ARG A 111 -20.99 -13.20 15.22
C ARG A 111 -20.77 -11.73 15.57
N ASN A 112 -20.59 -11.41 16.85
CA ASN A 112 -20.24 -10.06 17.27
C ASN A 112 -18.75 -9.78 17.05
N LYS A 113 -18.41 -8.50 16.91
CA LYS A 113 -17.02 -8.05 16.93
C LYS A 113 -16.29 -8.59 18.16
N GLY A 114 -15.10 -9.14 17.93
CA GLY A 114 -14.24 -9.70 18.97
C GLY A 114 -14.55 -11.15 19.35
N GLU A 115 -15.60 -11.76 18.80
CA GLU A 115 -15.89 -13.18 19.04
C GLU A 115 -15.02 -14.11 18.19
N ALA A 116 -14.71 -15.27 18.77
CA ALA A 116 -13.94 -16.31 18.10
C ALA A 116 -14.76 -16.97 16.99
N LEU A 117 -14.12 -17.29 15.86
CA LEU A 117 -14.77 -17.94 14.70
C LEU A 117 -15.29 -19.32 15.06
N HIS A 118 -14.50 -20.07 15.84
CA HIS A 118 -14.82 -21.43 16.23
C HIS A 118 -14.53 -21.65 17.73
N PRO A 119 -15.37 -21.12 18.64
CA PRO A 119 -15.10 -21.11 20.08
C PRO A 119 -14.85 -22.50 20.68
N ALA A 120 -15.49 -23.54 20.13
CA ALA A 120 -15.31 -24.93 20.57
C ALA A 120 -13.92 -25.52 20.24
N ARG A 121 -13.18 -24.91 19.31
CA ARG A 121 -11.83 -25.33 18.91
C ARG A 121 -10.77 -24.39 19.50
N TYR A 122 -11.00 -23.09 19.34
CA TYR A 122 -10.19 -22.03 19.94
C TYR A 122 -11.13 -20.95 20.48
N ASN A 123 -11.23 -20.87 21.81
CA ASN A 123 -11.95 -19.77 22.45
C ASN A 123 -11.12 -18.47 22.40
N ILE A 124 -11.74 -17.36 22.81
CA ILE A 124 -11.11 -16.04 22.72
C ILE A 124 -9.82 -15.93 23.55
N ASP A 125 -9.75 -16.60 24.71
CA ASP A 125 -8.56 -16.60 25.56
C ASP A 125 -7.39 -17.32 24.91
N ALA A 126 -7.64 -18.49 24.31
CA ALA A 126 -6.64 -19.25 23.56
C ALA A 126 -6.15 -18.46 22.34
N LEU A 127 -7.05 -17.82 21.59
CA LEU A 127 -6.69 -16.98 20.45
C LEU A 127 -5.83 -15.78 20.88
N ASN A 128 -6.17 -15.12 21.99
CA ASN A 128 -5.36 -14.03 22.55
C ASN A 128 -3.99 -14.52 23.06
N GLN A 129 -3.91 -15.73 23.60
CA GLN A 129 -2.63 -16.33 23.98
C GLN A 129 -1.76 -16.60 22.74
N ILE A 130 -2.33 -17.19 21.68
CA ILE A 130 -1.64 -17.43 20.41
C ILE A 130 -1.15 -16.11 19.83
N LYS A 131 -2.01 -15.09 19.75
CA LYS A 131 -1.68 -13.73 19.26
C LYS A 131 -0.49 -13.10 19.99
N ARG A 132 -0.32 -13.36 21.29
CA ARG A 132 0.83 -12.88 22.08
C ARG A 132 2.10 -13.74 21.90
N THR A 133 1.93 -14.99 21.47
CA THR A 133 3.03 -15.97 21.40
C THR A 133 3.75 -15.93 20.06
N ILE A 134 2.99 -15.82 18.96
CA ILE A 134 3.56 -15.83 17.60
C ILE A 134 3.83 -14.42 17.10
N SER A 135 4.65 -14.31 16.05
CA SER A 135 4.90 -13.04 15.38
C SER A 135 3.59 -12.38 14.92
N PRO A 136 3.41 -11.06 15.08
CA PRO A 136 2.25 -10.32 14.57
C PRO A 136 1.99 -10.58 13.08
N ARG A 137 3.04 -10.76 12.29
CA ARG A 137 2.95 -11.13 10.87
C ARG A 137 2.22 -12.46 10.69
N PHE A 138 2.68 -13.51 11.40
CA PHE A 138 2.06 -14.83 11.33
C PHE A 138 0.64 -14.83 11.89
N TRP A 139 0.38 -14.06 12.95
CA TRP A 139 -1.00 -13.86 13.42
C TRP A 139 -1.89 -13.25 12.34
N SER A 140 -1.42 -12.17 11.70
CA SER A 140 -2.20 -11.44 10.71
C SER A 140 -2.52 -12.29 9.48
N ALA A 141 -1.53 -13.04 8.99
CA ALA A 141 -1.70 -13.94 7.85
C ALA A 141 -2.55 -15.19 8.22
N LEU A 142 -2.09 -15.99 9.19
CA LEU A 142 -2.65 -17.32 9.47
C LEU A 142 -4.02 -17.28 10.16
N TYR A 143 -4.25 -16.29 11.02
CA TYR A 143 -5.45 -16.25 11.86
C TYR A 143 -6.43 -15.18 11.39
N GLN A 144 -5.95 -14.00 10.96
CA GLN A 144 -6.84 -12.92 10.53
C GLN A 144 -7.05 -12.86 9.00
N GLN A 145 -6.33 -13.66 8.21
CA GLN A 145 -6.39 -13.63 6.73
C GLN A 145 -6.18 -12.24 6.14
N ASN A 146 -5.30 -11.48 6.78
CA ASN A 146 -4.91 -10.15 6.41
C ASN A 146 -3.39 -10.10 6.45
N PRO A 147 -2.69 -10.73 5.47
CA PRO A 147 -1.24 -10.69 5.44
C PRO A 147 -0.80 -9.24 5.41
N VAL A 148 -0.22 -8.80 6.52
CA VAL A 148 0.48 -7.53 6.55
C VAL A 148 1.82 -7.81 5.88
N PRO A 149 2.18 -7.08 4.82
CA PRO A 149 3.48 -7.26 4.17
C PRO A 149 4.57 -6.97 5.19
N ASP A 150 5.23 -8.02 5.71
CA ASP A 150 6.34 -8.12 6.70
C ASP A 150 6.44 -7.17 7.91
N ASP A 151 5.81 -6.00 7.92
CA ASP A 151 6.02 -4.94 8.89
C ASP A 151 4.67 -4.54 9.50
N GLY A 152 4.41 -5.02 10.73
CA GLY A 152 3.33 -4.48 11.55
C GLY A 152 3.41 -2.95 11.58
N ALA A 153 2.30 -2.25 11.34
CA ALA A 153 2.27 -0.79 11.16
C ALA A 153 3.54 -0.25 10.47
N TYR A 154 3.54 -0.36 9.13
CA TYR A 154 4.65 -0.02 8.23
C TYR A 154 5.53 1.16 8.67
N PHE A 155 4.93 2.23 9.23
CA PHE A 155 5.64 3.22 10.05
C PHE A 155 5.02 3.29 11.46
N LEU A 156 5.84 3.05 12.50
CA LEU A 156 5.42 3.18 13.90
C LEU A 156 5.50 4.63 14.39
N LYS A 157 4.68 5.01 15.37
CA LYS A 157 4.71 6.38 15.96
C LYS A 157 6.08 6.80 16.51
N GLU A 158 6.91 5.83 16.90
CA GLU A 158 8.28 6.02 17.39
C GLU A 158 9.31 6.29 16.29
N HIS A 159 8.97 5.99 15.02
CA HIS A 159 9.79 6.30 13.86
C HIS A 159 9.81 7.81 13.57
N PHE A 160 8.78 8.54 14.01
CA PHE A 160 8.63 9.98 13.78
C PHE A 160 9.35 10.77 14.88
N ARG A 161 10.65 10.99 14.72
CA ARG A 161 11.46 11.71 15.72
C ARG A 161 11.67 13.15 15.28
N ARG A 162 11.36 14.12 16.15
CA ARG A 162 11.68 15.52 15.87
C ARG A 162 13.19 15.77 16.01
N GLY A 163 13.73 16.64 15.16
CA GLY A 163 15.14 17.02 15.12
C GLY A 163 15.35 18.46 14.67
N GLN A 164 16.53 19.00 14.96
CA GLN A 164 16.96 20.28 14.41
C GLN A 164 17.38 20.09 12.95
N LEU A 165 17.03 21.05 12.10
CA LEU A 165 17.44 21.00 10.70
C LEU A 165 18.91 21.37 10.54
N PRO A 166 19.67 20.65 9.72
CA PRO A 166 21.03 21.02 9.37
C PRO A 166 21.04 22.33 8.54
N PRO A 167 22.17 23.05 8.50
CA PRO A 167 22.32 24.19 7.60
C PRO A 167 22.17 23.76 6.14
N LEU A 168 21.34 24.47 5.37
CA LEU A 168 21.06 24.17 3.95
C LEU A 168 22.34 24.04 3.10
N ARG A 169 23.37 24.84 3.38
CA ARG A 169 24.66 24.82 2.65
C ARG A 169 25.46 23.53 2.82
N ARG A 170 25.14 22.72 3.83
CA ARG A 170 25.79 21.43 4.14
C ARG A 170 24.88 20.24 3.82
N SER A 171 23.74 20.49 3.16
CA SER A 171 22.74 19.46 2.91
C SER A 171 22.56 19.21 1.42
N ASN A 172 22.35 17.94 1.05
CA ASN A 172 21.71 17.63 -0.21
C ASN A 172 20.21 17.88 -0.04
N VAL A 173 19.59 18.54 -1.01
CA VAL A 173 18.16 18.90 -0.94
C VAL A 173 17.39 18.03 -1.91
N PHE A 174 16.38 17.33 -1.42
CA PHE A 174 15.44 16.60 -2.25
C PHE A 174 14.04 17.16 -2.03
N ILE A 175 13.33 17.43 -3.12
CA ILE A 175 11.93 17.84 -3.09
C ILE A 175 11.15 16.83 -3.90
N ALA A 176 10.21 16.14 -3.27
CA ALA A 176 9.37 15.14 -3.95
C ALA A 176 7.91 15.56 -3.89
N TRP A 177 7.20 15.38 -5.00
CA TRP A 177 5.78 15.68 -5.11
C TRP A 177 4.96 14.41 -5.35
N ASP A 178 3.97 14.19 -4.49
CA ASP A 178 2.90 13.22 -4.68
C ASP A 178 1.63 13.96 -5.12
N PHE A 179 1.11 13.59 -6.29
CA PHE A 179 -0.03 14.25 -6.90
C PHE A 179 -1.27 13.39 -6.75
N ALA A 180 -2.35 14.00 -6.27
CA ALA A 180 -3.61 13.32 -6.13
C ALA A 180 -4.69 13.98 -6.99
N ILE A 181 -4.94 13.38 -8.15
CA ILE A 181 -6.11 13.62 -9.00
C ILE A 181 -6.43 12.28 -9.65
N SER A 182 -7.48 11.63 -9.16
CA SER A 182 -8.21 10.64 -9.93
C SER A 182 -9.52 11.28 -10.39
N GLU A 183 -10.04 10.88 -11.55
CA GLU A 183 -11.27 11.44 -12.14
C GLU A 183 -12.51 11.34 -11.22
N LYS A 184 -12.45 10.54 -10.14
CA LYS A 184 -13.55 10.31 -9.19
C LYS A 184 -13.35 10.96 -7.82
N LYS A 185 -12.24 11.66 -7.54
CA LYS A 185 -11.97 12.22 -6.20
C LYS A 185 -11.30 13.60 -6.28
N LEU A 186 -12.13 14.64 -6.34
CA LEU A 186 -11.73 16.06 -6.12
C LEU A 186 -11.20 16.34 -4.70
N ASN A 187 -11.07 15.33 -3.82
CA ASN A 187 -10.84 15.47 -2.40
C ASN A 187 -9.49 14.92 -1.90
N ASP A 188 -8.65 14.37 -2.77
CA ASP A 188 -7.34 13.88 -2.37
C ASP A 188 -6.31 15.02 -2.37
N TYR A 189 -5.28 14.90 -1.53
CA TYR A 189 -4.31 15.97 -1.31
C TYR A 189 -3.12 15.86 -2.26
N THR A 190 -2.74 16.98 -2.87
CA THR A 190 -1.40 17.11 -3.45
C THR A 190 -0.42 17.48 -2.34
N VAL A 191 0.73 16.82 -2.30
CA VAL A 191 1.73 16.97 -1.25
C VAL A 191 3.12 17.18 -1.85
N GLY A 192 3.80 18.24 -1.44
CA GLY A 192 5.22 18.48 -1.68
C GLY A 192 5.99 18.27 -0.38
N THR A 193 7.02 17.42 -0.40
CA THR A 193 7.87 17.13 0.77
C THR A 193 9.31 17.53 0.49
N VAL A 194 9.92 18.27 1.43
CA VAL A 194 11.32 18.69 1.39
C VAL A 194 12.13 17.84 2.36
N LEU A 195 13.22 17.27 1.87
CA LEU A 195 14.18 16.46 2.62
C LEU A 195 15.57 17.10 2.53
N LEU A 196 16.25 17.20 3.66
CA LEU A 196 17.66 17.57 3.74
C LEU A 196 18.45 16.34 4.16
N GLN A 197 19.45 15.94 3.38
CA GLN A 197 20.41 14.91 3.79
C GLN A 197 21.67 15.59 4.29
N ASP A 198 22.07 15.34 5.53
CA ASP A 198 23.30 15.89 6.09
C ASP A 198 24.55 15.04 5.79
N GLU A 199 25.69 15.45 6.34
CA GLU A 199 26.97 14.76 6.21
C GLU A 199 27.01 13.34 6.83
N ASP A 200 26.12 13.03 7.77
CA ASP A 200 26.05 11.75 8.48
C ASP A 200 25.04 10.79 7.84
N ASP A 201 24.56 11.12 6.64
CA ASP A 201 23.50 10.40 5.94
C ASP A 201 22.20 10.34 6.74
N VAL A 202 21.86 11.38 7.50
CA VAL A 202 20.55 11.51 8.15
C VAL A 202 19.63 12.32 7.24
N LEU A 203 18.41 11.81 7.01
CA LEU A 203 17.37 12.53 6.26
C LEU A 203 16.48 13.33 7.20
N HIS A 204 16.41 14.63 6.99
CA HIS A 204 15.59 15.55 7.77
C HIS A 204 14.41 16.02 6.93
N VAL A 205 13.20 15.62 7.30
CA VAL A 205 11.96 16.14 6.70
C VAL A 205 11.79 17.58 7.16
N ALA A 206 12.12 18.52 6.28
CA ALA A 206 12.21 19.93 6.60
C ALA A 206 10.87 20.65 6.49
N GLU A 207 10.09 20.31 5.46
CA GLU A 207 8.79 20.94 5.21
C GLU A 207 7.88 20.01 4.42
N GLN A 208 6.59 20.05 4.77
CA GLN A 208 5.53 19.47 3.96
C GLN A 208 4.53 20.55 3.58
N LEU A 209 4.31 20.73 2.28
CA LEU A 209 3.25 21.57 1.74
C LEU A 209 2.12 20.68 1.26
N ARG A 210 0.91 20.89 1.78
CA ARG A 210 -0.26 20.04 1.51
C ARG A 210 -1.48 20.89 1.19
N PHE A 211 -2.13 20.63 0.07
CA PHE A 211 -3.33 21.35 -0.35
C PHE A 211 -4.24 20.48 -1.23
N LYS A 212 -5.50 20.92 -1.40
CA LYS A 212 -6.46 20.34 -2.35
C LYS A 212 -6.76 21.38 -3.42
N SER A 213 -6.25 21.17 -4.62
CA SER A 213 -6.52 22.04 -5.76
C SER A 213 -6.35 21.23 -7.04
N GLY A 214 -7.33 21.35 -7.95
CA GLY A 214 -7.21 20.87 -9.32
C GLY A 214 -6.65 21.92 -10.29
N ASP A 215 -6.34 23.13 -9.79
CA ASP A 215 -5.78 24.20 -10.62
C ASP A 215 -4.30 23.93 -10.92
N ALA A 216 -4.02 23.59 -12.16
CA ALA A 216 -2.68 23.34 -12.67
C ALA A 216 -1.72 24.52 -12.46
N PHE A 217 -2.22 25.77 -12.56
CA PHE A 217 -1.39 26.95 -12.34
C PHE A 217 -0.98 27.07 -10.87
N PHE A 218 -1.92 26.89 -9.96
CA PHE A 218 -1.65 26.86 -8.53
C PHE A 218 -0.62 25.78 -8.16
N ILE A 219 -0.78 24.56 -8.69
CA ILE A 219 0.16 23.46 -8.46
C ILE A 219 1.57 23.83 -8.94
N VAL A 220 1.71 24.40 -10.14
CA VAL A 220 3.00 24.81 -10.71
C VAL A 220 3.65 25.92 -9.88
N GLU A 221 2.89 26.93 -9.45
CA GLU A 221 3.41 27.99 -8.58
C GLU A 221 3.84 27.43 -7.21
N ALA A 222 3.11 26.48 -6.66
CA ALA A 222 3.49 25.81 -5.40
C ALA A 222 4.79 25.02 -5.55
N ILE A 223 4.97 24.27 -6.66
CA ILE A 223 6.21 23.55 -6.98
C ILE A 223 7.40 24.51 -7.05
N LEU A 224 7.27 25.59 -7.84
CA LEU A 224 8.36 26.56 -8.03
C LEU A 224 8.63 27.37 -6.76
N GLY A 225 7.59 27.73 -6.00
CA GLY A 225 7.71 28.44 -4.74
C GLY A 225 8.48 27.64 -3.70
N LEU A 226 8.10 26.36 -3.50
CA LEU A 226 8.79 25.45 -2.59
C LEU A 226 10.26 25.22 -3.03
N SER A 227 10.48 25.05 -4.34
CA SER A 227 11.81 24.87 -4.92
C SER A 227 12.72 26.10 -4.77
N LYS A 228 12.16 27.32 -4.87
CA LYS A 228 12.92 28.56 -4.64
C LYS A 228 13.28 28.74 -3.17
N LYS A 229 12.35 28.43 -2.26
CA LYS A 229 12.56 28.55 -0.81
C LYS A 229 13.72 27.68 -0.33
N TRP A 230 13.84 26.46 -0.88
CA TRP A 230 14.84 25.46 -0.47
C TRP A 230 15.97 25.28 -1.49
N TYR A 231 16.18 26.25 -2.37
CA TYR A 231 17.15 26.11 -3.45
C TYR A 231 18.58 25.88 -2.92
N SER A 232 19.23 24.84 -3.45
CA SER A 232 20.67 24.63 -3.37
C SER A 232 21.19 24.18 -4.74
N PRO A 233 22.49 24.41 -5.07
CA PRO A 233 23.06 24.00 -6.35
C PRO A 233 22.91 22.50 -6.69
N GLY A 234 22.78 21.65 -5.67
CA GLY A 234 22.60 20.19 -5.82
C GLY A 234 21.17 19.70 -5.56
N MET A 235 20.20 20.61 -5.41
CA MET A 235 18.80 20.25 -5.14
C MET A 235 18.25 19.37 -6.24
N GLN A 236 17.52 18.30 -5.91
CA GLN A 236 16.78 17.48 -6.88
C GLN A 236 15.28 17.62 -6.68
N LEU A 237 14.55 17.84 -7.77
CA LEU A 237 13.09 17.94 -7.77
C LEU A 237 12.49 16.71 -8.46
N GLY A 238 11.83 15.85 -7.68
CA GLY A 238 11.28 14.56 -8.08
C GLY A 238 9.76 14.56 -8.27
N PHE A 239 9.31 13.87 -9.31
CA PHE A 239 7.88 13.62 -9.57
C PHE A 239 7.65 12.16 -9.93
N GLU A 240 6.52 11.58 -9.55
CA GLU A 240 6.05 10.31 -10.12
C GLU A 240 5.60 10.50 -11.57
N ASP A 241 5.91 9.55 -12.46
CA ASP A 241 5.44 9.52 -13.86
C ASP A 241 3.94 9.20 -13.96
N GLY A 242 3.12 10.08 -13.37
CA GLY A 242 1.67 9.98 -13.34
C GLY A 242 0.97 10.88 -14.36
N GLN A 243 -0.32 10.64 -14.56
CA GLN A 243 -1.19 11.42 -15.46
C GLN A 243 -1.12 12.93 -15.17
N ILE A 244 -1.03 13.30 -13.90
CA ILE A 244 -1.05 14.71 -13.45
C ILE A 244 0.24 15.43 -13.81
N TYR A 245 1.38 14.80 -13.53
CA TYR A 245 2.67 15.37 -13.92
C TYR A 245 2.70 15.63 -15.43
N ARG A 246 2.26 14.66 -16.23
CA ARG A 246 2.16 14.80 -17.70
C ARG A 246 1.23 15.94 -18.12
N ALA A 247 0.14 16.17 -17.40
CA ALA A 247 -0.79 17.28 -17.67
C ALA A 247 -0.18 18.65 -17.36
N ILE A 248 0.62 18.78 -16.28
CA ILE A 248 1.19 20.06 -15.85
C ILE A 248 2.60 20.34 -16.40
N GLU A 249 3.29 19.34 -16.96
CA GLU A 249 4.69 19.46 -17.39
C GLU A 249 4.92 20.63 -18.37
N SER A 250 4.04 20.79 -19.35
CA SER A 250 4.14 21.87 -20.34
C SER A 250 4.03 23.26 -19.71
N LEU A 251 3.12 23.40 -18.74
CA LEU A 251 2.91 24.63 -17.98
C LEU A 251 4.08 24.91 -17.03
N LEU A 252 4.58 23.89 -16.35
CA LEU A 252 5.77 23.98 -15.49
C LEU A 252 6.97 24.49 -16.29
N LYS A 253 7.26 23.89 -17.45
CA LYS A 253 8.35 24.34 -18.34
C LYS A 253 8.14 25.78 -18.84
N LYS A 254 6.90 26.19 -19.11
CA LYS A 254 6.58 27.58 -19.47
C LYS A 254 6.89 28.53 -18.32
N ARG A 255 6.46 28.21 -17.09
CA ARG A 255 6.70 29.04 -15.90
C ARG A 255 8.17 29.09 -15.48
N MET A 256 8.92 28.01 -15.67
CA MET A 256 10.38 28.00 -15.48
C MET A 256 11.07 29.04 -16.40
N ARG A 257 10.64 29.12 -17.67
CA ARG A 257 11.15 30.13 -18.62
C ARG A 257 10.79 31.55 -18.22
N GLU A 258 9.53 31.78 -17.86
CA GLU A 258 9.03 33.11 -17.47
C GLU A 258 9.70 33.62 -16.19
N THR A 259 10.06 32.71 -15.27
CA THR A 259 10.69 33.06 -14.00
C THR A 259 12.22 32.94 -14.01
N SER A 260 12.82 32.49 -15.13
CA SER A 260 14.25 32.20 -15.24
C SER A 260 14.79 31.30 -14.13
N PHE A 261 13.97 30.35 -13.66
CA PHE A 261 14.32 29.42 -12.59
C PHE A 261 14.12 27.98 -13.08
N TYR A 262 15.22 27.22 -13.12
CA TYR A 262 15.27 25.90 -13.76
C TYR A 262 15.77 24.83 -12.78
N PRO A 263 14.93 24.38 -11.83
CA PRO A 263 15.31 23.29 -10.93
C PRO A 263 15.55 22.01 -11.73
N PRO A 264 16.55 21.18 -11.37
CA PRO A 264 16.79 19.92 -12.06
C PRO A 264 15.69 18.91 -11.70
N LEU A 265 14.97 18.46 -12.74
CA LEU A 265 13.80 17.61 -12.63
C LEU A 265 14.19 16.15 -12.80
N THR A 266 13.68 15.28 -11.92
CA THR A 266 13.79 13.83 -12.05
C THR A 266 12.40 13.22 -12.07
N VAL A 267 12.08 12.50 -13.14
CA VAL A 267 10.82 11.77 -13.25
C VAL A 267 11.06 10.32 -12.82
N LEU A 268 10.39 9.92 -11.76
CA LEU A 268 10.46 8.59 -11.16
C LEU A 268 9.43 7.68 -11.82
N LYS A 269 9.90 6.63 -12.48
CA LYS A 269 9.04 5.56 -13.00
C LYS A 269 8.89 4.50 -11.92
N PRO A 270 7.69 4.21 -11.41
CA PRO A 270 7.49 3.12 -10.47
C PRO A 270 7.83 1.79 -11.16
N ILE A 271 8.84 1.08 -10.66
CA ILE A 271 9.22 -0.26 -11.13
C ILE A 271 8.59 -1.35 -10.23
N SER A 272 8.32 -1.00 -8.98
CA SER A 272 7.73 -1.87 -7.95
C SER A 272 6.58 -1.18 -7.23
N ASP A 273 5.81 -1.96 -6.46
CA ASP A 273 4.68 -1.47 -5.68
C ASP A 273 5.11 -0.43 -4.62
N LYS A 274 4.13 0.34 -4.13
CA LYS A 274 4.37 1.46 -3.20
C LYS A 274 5.05 1.02 -1.90
N LEU A 275 4.72 -0.16 -1.39
CA LEU A 275 5.27 -0.66 -0.14
C LEU A 275 6.70 -1.17 -0.36
N ALA A 276 7.01 -1.89 -1.45
CA ALA A 276 8.40 -2.23 -1.76
C ALA A 276 9.29 -0.99 -1.88
N ARG A 277 8.78 0.10 -2.47
CA ARG A 277 9.50 1.38 -2.60
C ARG A 277 9.72 2.10 -1.27
N ALA A 278 8.86 1.90 -0.28
CA ALA A 278 8.95 2.57 1.00
C ALA A 278 9.87 1.85 2.02
N ARG A 279 10.30 0.61 1.74
CA ARG A 279 11.10 -0.23 2.67
C ARG A 279 12.45 0.40 3.03
N PRO A 280 13.20 0.99 2.06
CA PRO A 280 14.44 1.69 2.39
C PRO A 280 14.22 2.84 3.38
N LEU A 281 13.14 3.62 3.21
CA LEU A 281 12.83 4.73 4.11
C LEU A 281 12.47 4.22 5.51
N GLN A 282 11.67 3.17 5.61
CA GLN A 282 11.31 2.54 6.87
C GLN A 282 12.55 2.02 7.63
N GLY A 283 13.46 1.31 6.95
CA GLY A 283 14.70 0.83 7.58
C GLY A 283 15.53 1.98 8.16
N ARG A 284 15.61 3.11 7.43
CA ARG A 284 16.27 4.33 7.94
C ARG A 284 15.57 4.93 9.14
N MET A 285 14.24 4.96 9.14
CA MET A 285 13.47 5.46 10.28
C MET A 285 13.65 4.60 11.54
N GLN A 286 13.66 3.27 11.41
CA GLN A 286 13.93 2.35 12.52
C GLN A 286 15.32 2.59 13.14
N GLN A 287 16.32 2.84 12.29
CA GLN A 287 17.70 3.16 12.70
C GLN A 287 17.86 4.58 13.26
N GLY A 288 16.81 5.42 13.20
CA GLY A 288 16.88 6.81 13.62
C GLY A 288 17.61 7.73 12.64
N MET A 289 17.80 7.30 11.40
CA MET A 289 18.42 8.08 10.31
C MET A 289 17.40 8.93 9.54
N VAL A 290 16.23 9.17 10.16
CA VAL A 290 15.22 10.11 9.68
C VAL A 290 14.76 10.97 10.84
N SER A 291 14.75 12.28 10.63
CA SER A 291 14.26 13.26 11.57
C SER A 291 13.20 14.15 10.92
N PHE A 292 12.39 14.81 11.74
CA PHE A 292 11.34 15.72 11.31
C PHE A 292 11.56 17.10 11.95
N ALA A 293 11.37 18.18 11.19
CA ALA A 293 11.58 19.53 11.68
C ALA A 293 10.88 19.79 13.03
N GLN A 294 11.63 20.34 13.98
CA GLN A 294 11.14 20.60 15.34
C GLN A 294 9.89 21.48 15.38
N GLU A 295 9.77 22.45 14.46
CA GLU A 295 8.68 23.44 14.42
C GLU A 295 7.65 23.17 13.29
N GLY A 296 7.70 21.99 12.65
CA GLY A 296 6.75 21.67 11.59
C GLY A 296 5.33 21.47 12.14
N GLU A 297 4.40 22.37 11.82
CA GLU A 297 2.96 22.24 12.13
C GLU A 297 2.32 21.02 11.45
N TRP A 298 2.90 20.59 10.32
CA TRP A 298 2.48 19.42 9.55
C TRP A 298 2.88 18.08 10.18
N TYR A 299 3.76 18.07 11.20
CA TYR A 299 4.31 16.85 11.79
C TYR A 299 3.23 15.91 12.34
N ASP A 300 2.22 16.45 13.02
CA ASP A 300 1.17 15.61 13.61
C ASP A 300 0.34 14.94 12.52
N ALA A 301 0.13 15.60 11.37
CA ALA A 301 -0.53 15.00 10.21
C ALA A 301 0.28 13.85 9.59
N CYS A 302 1.60 13.84 9.73
CA CYS A 302 2.48 12.75 9.28
C CYS A 302 2.54 11.57 10.25
N ARG A 303 2.33 11.79 11.55
CA ARG A 303 2.53 10.80 12.62
C ARG A 303 1.26 10.03 13.01
N LEU A 304 0.11 10.34 12.40
CA LEU A 304 -1.20 9.77 12.76
C LEU A 304 -1.37 8.31 12.35
#